data_AF-A0A7Y2C847-F1
#
_entry.id   AF-A0A7Y2C847-F1
#
_cell.length_a   1.000
_cell.length_b   1.000
_cell.length_c   1.000
_cell.angle_alpha   90.00
_cell.angle_beta   90.00
_cell.angle_gamma   90.00
#
_symmetry.space_group_name_H-M   'P 1'
#
loop_
_entity.id
_entity.type
_entity.pdbx_description
1 polymer ?
#
loop_
_entity_poly.entity_id
_entity_poly.type
_entity_poly.pdbx_seq_one_letter_code
_entity_poly.pdbx_strand_id
1 'polypeptide(L)'
;MNLPKDERGIALAITMLVVLAIGALATGAALIGANHLLINRHYDRHSTLEAAADAGLEYARAQINANKALYPDNGYNVLESNVAVTDAVNGTLHGVKRSTYVGPSGATSGQYGVFGSIITVVTDDGGGKVVRRSEINQESFAKFAYFTDIEPSNISFGGGDAIFGPVHTNDYLKIYSSGAFFYSSTRTAKTVQGSSYGYFAEGYSENVPVIPMPSTADLNKLRTQALTGQTRIVGNSTGSSGRATTRLEFQPVDINGDGDTTDDNEGFMRVYQSLGSSSGANYVSGLHNVTQWTMYNSVTCGTYDVPGGTFTQAVNLGGSGGSRANKLASASGRRRCYLGGADSIYGGFVANPPHDPSGGGWVPWAGAVDPAVAAARATEGDAAYLWPINRRFNPNFKGVIFVDGKVGVSGVVRGKITIAATDDIVLLDDLTYATDPGLGTCEDIVGLFAGDDVRIAENPLNAPWRPSTSYGYYTFDDTKDEFFHNVILALDIFTTQDYSDGSGHAEWCET
;
A
#
# COMPACT_ATOMS: atom_id res chain seq x y z
N MET A 1 -7.96 -58.24 -95.25
CA MET A 1 -8.97 -57.69 -94.33
C MET A 1 -8.33 -56.52 -93.60
N ASN A 2 -8.58 -55.29 -94.05
CA ASN A 2 -8.24 -54.05 -93.34
C ASN A 2 -9.02 -52.92 -94.02
N LEU A 3 -10.15 -52.54 -93.40
CA LEU A 3 -10.90 -51.34 -93.75
C LEU A 3 -10.17 -50.14 -93.13
N PRO A 4 -9.95 -49.03 -93.85
CA PRO A 4 -9.48 -47.79 -93.23
C PRO A 4 -10.57 -47.30 -92.27
N LYS A 5 -10.27 -47.26 -90.97
CA LYS A 5 -11.14 -46.65 -89.96
C LYS A 5 -11.16 -45.14 -90.19
N ASP A 6 -12.35 -44.59 -90.41
CA ASP A 6 -12.57 -43.14 -90.44
C ASP A 6 -12.52 -42.60 -89.00
N GLU A 7 -11.35 -42.10 -88.58
CA GLU A 7 -11.13 -41.56 -87.23
C GLU A 7 -11.55 -40.08 -87.09
N ARG A 8 -12.13 -39.47 -88.13
CA ARG A 8 -12.49 -38.04 -88.14
C ARG A 8 -13.51 -37.64 -87.07
N GLY A 9 -14.41 -38.56 -86.69
CA GLY A 9 -15.37 -38.33 -85.59
C GLY A 9 -14.75 -38.44 -84.19
N ILE A 10 -13.73 -39.30 -84.01
CA ILE A 10 -13.06 -39.51 -82.72
C ILE A 10 -12.04 -38.39 -82.46
N ALA A 11 -11.34 -37.92 -83.50
CA ALA A 11 -10.42 -36.79 -83.39
C ALA A 11 -11.13 -35.48 -82.98
N LEU A 12 -12.35 -35.23 -83.49
CA LEU A 12 -13.17 -34.10 -83.08
C LEU A 12 -13.63 -34.22 -81.61
N ALA A 13 -14.02 -35.42 -81.18
CA ALA A 13 -14.42 -35.68 -79.80
C ALA A 13 -13.24 -35.49 -78.82
N ILE A 14 -12.06 -36.02 -79.16
CA ILE A 14 -10.84 -35.87 -78.33
C ILE A 14 -10.40 -34.40 -78.27
N THR A 15 -10.42 -33.67 -79.39
CA THR A 15 -10.04 -32.24 -79.40
C THR A 15 -11.02 -31.37 -78.60
N MET A 16 -12.33 -31.61 -78.68
CA MET A 16 -13.30 -30.96 -77.79
C MET A 16 -13.05 -31.28 -76.31
N LEU A 17 -12.72 -32.54 -76.00
CA LEU A 17 -12.47 -32.97 -74.62
C LEU A 17 -11.18 -32.34 -74.05
N VAL A 18 -10.14 -32.22 -74.87
CA VAL A 18 -8.89 -31.52 -74.51
C VAL A 18 -9.11 -30.01 -74.35
N VAL A 19 -9.88 -29.37 -75.24
CA VAL A 19 -10.22 -27.95 -75.11
C VAL A 19 -11.09 -27.69 -73.87
N LEU A 20 -12.04 -28.57 -73.56
CA LEU A 20 -12.82 -28.51 -72.33
C LEU A 20 -11.95 -28.70 -71.08
N ALA A 21 -10.99 -29.64 -71.11
CA ALA A 21 -10.07 -29.87 -70.00
C ALA A 21 -9.12 -28.68 -69.78
N ILE A 22 -8.55 -28.11 -70.85
CA ILE A 22 -7.72 -26.89 -70.77
C ILE A 22 -8.55 -25.70 -70.32
N GLY A 23 -9.78 -25.58 -70.82
CA GLY A 23 -10.75 -24.57 -70.39
C GLY A 23 -11.01 -24.66 -68.89
N ALA A 24 -11.31 -25.86 -68.38
CA ALA A 24 -11.56 -26.12 -66.96
C ALA A 24 -10.33 -25.87 -66.08
N LEU A 25 -9.12 -26.22 -66.54
CA LEU A 25 -7.87 -25.91 -65.84
C LEU A 25 -7.59 -24.41 -65.79
N ALA A 26 -7.85 -23.69 -66.90
CA ALA A 26 -7.68 -22.24 -66.97
C ALA A 26 -8.67 -21.49 -66.05
N THR A 27 -9.95 -21.90 -66.02
CA THR A 27 -10.91 -21.36 -65.05
C THR A 27 -10.57 -21.73 -63.62
N GLY A 28 -10.11 -22.96 -63.37
CA GLY A 28 -9.64 -23.39 -62.05
C GLY A 28 -8.46 -22.53 -61.54
N ALA A 29 -7.46 -22.29 -62.39
CA ALA A 29 -6.32 -21.44 -62.08
C ALA A 29 -6.73 -19.97 -61.85
N ALA A 30 -7.65 -19.43 -62.66
CA ALA A 30 -8.17 -18.07 -62.49
C ALA A 30 -8.95 -17.90 -61.18
N LEU A 31 -9.77 -18.89 -60.80
CA LEU A 31 -10.50 -18.91 -59.53
C LEU A 31 -9.56 -18.98 -58.33
N ILE A 32 -8.55 -19.84 -58.36
CA ILE A 32 -7.54 -19.96 -57.29
C ILE A 32 -6.74 -18.66 -57.17
N GLY A 33 -6.33 -18.07 -58.30
CA GLY A 33 -5.62 -16.78 -58.32
C GLY A 33 -6.47 -15.62 -57.77
N ALA A 34 -7.75 -15.54 -58.16
CA ALA A 34 -8.67 -14.54 -57.64
C ALA A 34 -8.92 -14.71 -56.13
N ASN A 35 -9.11 -15.95 -55.67
CA ASN A 35 -9.27 -16.25 -54.25
C ASN A 35 -8.01 -15.89 -53.44
N HIS A 36 -6.82 -16.20 -53.95
CA HIS A 36 -5.56 -15.86 -53.27
C HIS A 36 -5.38 -14.35 -53.14
N LEU A 37 -5.74 -13.57 -54.17
CA LEU A 37 -5.72 -12.10 -54.10
C LEU A 37 -6.73 -11.54 -53.09
N LEU A 38 -7.94 -12.09 -53.03
CA LEU A 38 -8.97 -11.68 -52.06
C LEU A 38 -8.56 -12.01 -50.63
N ILE A 39 -8.03 -13.22 -50.41
CA ILE A 39 -7.55 -13.67 -49.11
C ILE A 39 -6.38 -12.80 -48.64
N ASN A 40 -5.39 -12.55 -49.50
CA ASN A 40 -4.25 -11.70 -49.15
C ASN A 40 -4.70 -10.28 -48.81
N ARG A 41 -5.57 -9.68 -49.63
CA ARG A 41 -6.11 -8.34 -49.33
C ARG A 41 -6.89 -8.30 -48.01
N HIS A 42 -7.64 -9.36 -47.71
CA HIS A 42 -8.35 -9.47 -46.45
C HIS A 42 -7.38 -9.55 -45.26
N TYR A 43 -6.32 -10.37 -45.35
CA TYR A 43 -5.30 -10.47 -44.31
C TYR A 43 -4.51 -9.17 -44.13
N ASP A 44 -4.08 -8.54 -45.22
CA ASP A 44 -3.37 -7.25 -45.18
C ASP A 44 -4.24 -6.16 -44.56
N ARG A 45 -5.52 -6.11 -44.94
CA ARG A 45 -6.47 -5.15 -44.38
C ARG A 45 -6.72 -5.43 -42.91
N HIS A 46 -6.92 -6.69 -42.53
CA HIS A 46 -7.12 -7.08 -41.14
C HIS A 46 -5.91 -6.70 -40.27
N SER A 47 -4.69 -7.00 -40.73
CA SER A 47 -3.45 -6.61 -40.04
C SER A 47 -3.33 -5.09 -39.87
N THR A 48 -3.76 -4.31 -40.87
CA THR A 48 -3.80 -2.84 -40.77
C THR A 48 -4.77 -2.36 -39.68
N LEU A 49 -5.96 -2.99 -39.56
CA LEU A 49 -6.94 -2.65 -38.53
C LEU A 49 -6.43 -3.02 -37.12
N GLU A 50 -5.74 -4.15 -36.99
CA GLU A 50 -5.09 -4.55 -35.73
C GLU A 50 -4.01 -3.56 -35.31
N ALA A 51 -3.10 -3.20 -36.22
CA ALA A 51 -2.05 -2.21 -35.94
C ALA A 51 -2.63 -0.84 -35.56
N ALA A 52 -3.70 -0.39 -36.23
CA ALA A 52 -4.40 0.83 -35.89
C ALA A 52 -5.06 0.78 -34.50
N ALA A 53 -5.56 -0.39 -34.10
CA ALA A 53 -6.17 -0.60 -32.80
C ALA A 53 -5.11 -0.60 -31.68
N ASP A 54 -3.98 -1.28 -31.88
CA ASP A 54 -2.86 -1.30 -30.94
C ASP A 54 -2.24 0.10 -30.79
N ALA A 55 -2.12 0.87 -31.88
CA ALA A 55 -1.71 2.27 -31.82
C ALA A 55 -2.68 3.15 -31.02
N GLY A 56 -3.99 2.83 -31.05
CA GLY A 56 -4.98 3.53 -30.21
C GLY A 56 -4.82 3.23 -28.73
N LEU A 57 -4.48 1.98 -28.38
CA LEU A 57 -4.19 1.61 -27.00
C LEU A 57 -3.00 2.40 -26.45
N GLU A 58 -1.90 2.48 -27.20
CA GLU A 58 -0.71 3.23 -26.78
C GLU A 58 -0.95 4.74 -26.76
N TYR A 59 -1.71 5.29 -27.72
CA TYR A 59 -2.13 6.68 -27.70
C TYR A 59 -2.90 7.02 -26.41
N ALA A 60 -3.91 6.21 -26.07
CA ALA A 60 -4.68 6.40 -24.86
C ALA A 60 -3.83 6.29 -23.60
N ARG A 61 -2.93 5.30 -23.52
CA ARG A 61 -2.00 5.14 -22.39
C ARG A 61 -1.11 6.38 -22.24
N ALA A 62 -0.57 6.92 -23.33
CA ALA A 62 0.23 8.13 -23.30
C ALA A 62 -0.57 9.36 -22.83
N GLN A 63 -1.80 9.52 -23.32
CA GLN A 63 -2.68 10.63 -22.94
C GLN A 63 -3.03 10.62 -21.45
N ILE A 64 -3.46 9.47 -20.90
CA ILE A 64 -3.83 9.37 -19.49
C ILE A 64 -2.62 9.48 -18.54
N ASN A 65 -1.43 9.04 -18.99
CA ASN A 65 -0.19 9.25 -18.24
C ASN A 65 0.21 10.74 -18.20
N ALA A 66 -0.06 11.49 -19.28
CA ALA A 66 0.22 12.92 -19.32
C ALA A 66 -0.83 13.76 -18.57
N ASN A 67 -2.10 13.30 -18.55
CA ASN A 67 -3.19 14.02 -17.91
C ASN A 67 -4.16 13.08 -17.19
N LYS A 68 -4.02 13.00 -15.86
CA LYS A 68 -4.88 12.22 -14.96
C LYS A 68 -6.37 12.55 -15.11
N ALA A 69 -6.74 13.79 -15.44
CA ALA A 69 -8.14 14.19 -15.56
C ALA A 69 -8.89 13.50 -16.71
N LEU A 70 -8.17 12.89 -17.67
CA LEU A 70 -8.77 12.10 -18.74
C LEU A 70 -9.31 10.76 -18.27
N TYR A 71 -8.88 10.27 -17.10
CA TYR A 71 -9.38 9.04 -16.50
C TYR A 71 -10.48 9.37 -15.48
N PRO A 72 -11.73 8.93 -15.71
CA PRO A 72 -12.84 9.27 -14.82
C PRO A 72 -12.88 8.36 -13.57
N ASP A 73 -13.39 8.87 -12.46
CA ASP A 73 -13.60 8.07 -11.24
C ASP A 73 -14.72 7.01 -11.41
N ASN A 74 -15.65 7.22 -12.34
CA ASN A 74 -16.74 6.29 -12.68
C ASN A 74 -17.08 6.31 -14.18
N GLY A 75 -17.72 5.25 -14.68
CA GLY A 75 -18.15 5.17 -16.08
C GLY A 75 -16.97 5.08 -17.06
N TYR A 76 -17.00 5.88 -18.13
CA TYR A 76 -15.92 5.94 -19.12
C TYR A 76 -15.87 7.32 -19.79
N ASN A 77 -14.68 7.69 -20.27
CA ASN A 77 -14.42 8.83 -21.12
C ASN A 77 -14.11 8.38 -22.55
N VAL A 78 -14.48 9.22 -23.52
CA VAL A 78 -14.15 9.03 -24.94
C VAL A 78 -12.95 9.91 -25.26
N LEU A 79 -11.80 9.30 -25.58
CA LEU A 79 -10.58 10.02 -25.94
C LEU A 79 -10.55 10.36 -27.44
N GLU A 80 -11.05 9.45 -28.26
CA GLU A 80 -11.19 9.63 -29.70
C GLU A 80 -12.55 9.09 -30.14
N SER A 81 -13.20 9.78 -31.07
CA SER A 81 -14.49 9.34 -31.63
C SER A 81 -14.47 9.43 -33.15
N ASN A 82 -14.45 8.28 -33.81
CA ASN A 82 -14.48 8.12 -35.27
C ASN A 82 -13.42 8.95 -36.00
N VAL A 83 -12.23 9.07 -35.42
CA VAL A 83 -11.12 9.82 -36.02
C VAL A 83 -10.49 9.02 -37.16
N ALA A 84 -10.03 9.71 -38.20
CA ALA A 84 -9.30 9.09 -39.29
C ALA A 84 -7.90 8.66 -38.81
N VAL A 85 -7.46 7.47 -39.20
CA VAL A 85 -6.14 6.94 -38.80
C VAL A 85 -5.10 7.34 -39.84
N THR A 86 -3.92 7.79 -39.41
CA THR A 86 -2.80 8.12 -40.29
C THR A 86 -1.74 7.01 -40.29
N ASP A 87 -1.05 6.85 -41.42
CA ASP A 87 0.14 6.02 -41.54
C ASP A 87 1.39 6.73 -40.97
N ALA A 88 2.54 6.04 -41.03
CA ALA A 88 3.81 6.54 -40.52
C ALA A 88 4.37 7.76 -41.27
N VAL A 89 3.83 8.11 -42.44
CA VAL A 89 4.22 9.28 -43.24
C VAL A 89 3.12 10.36 -43.24
N ASN A 90 2.20 10.30 -42.28
CA ASN A 90 1.05 11.20 -42.11
C ASN A 90 0.00 11.14 -43.24
N GLY A 91 -0.01 10.07 -44.03
CA GLY A 91 -1.08 9.79 -44.99
C GLY A 91 -2.30 9.20 -44.29
N THR A 92 -3.50 9.71 -44.59
CA THR A 92 -4.74 9.14 -44.01
C THR A 92 -5.04 7.77 -44.62
N LEU A 93 -5.17 6.76 -43.77
CA LEU A 93 -5.64 5.43 -44.16
C LEU A 93 -7.09 5.53 -44.64
N HIS A 94 -7.29 5.32 -45.93
CA HIS A 94 -8.59 5.48 -46.55
C HIS A 94 -9.62 4.53 -45.94
N GLY A 95 -10.74 5.12 -45.52
CA GLY A 95 -11.87 4.41 -44.96
C GLY A 95 -11.61 3.70 -43.65
N VAL A 96 -10.55 4.04 -42.90
CA VAL A 96 -10.27 3.48 -41.57
C VAL A 96 -10.56 4.55 -40.51
N LYS A 97 -11.40 4.21 -39.53
CA LYS A 97 -11.77 5.09 -38.42
C LYS A 97 -11.50 4.43 -37.08
N ARG A 98 -11.06 5.20 -36.11
CA ARG A 98 -10.77 4.75 -34.74
C ARG A 98 -11.61 5.51 -33.72
N SER A 99 -12.08 4.79 -32.71
CA SER A 99 -12.67 5.34 -31.50
C SER A 99 -12.00 4.69 -30.28
N THR A 100 -11.62 5.50 -29.31
CA THR A 100 -10.82 5.08 -28.16
C THR A 100 -11.46 5.54 -26.87
N TYR A 101 -11.63 4.62 -25.94
CA TYR A 101 -12.36 4.79 -24.68
C TYR A 101 -11.47 4.40 -23.50
N VAL A 102 -11.66 5.06 -22.36
CA VAL A 102 -10.97 4.71 -21.11
C VAL A 102 -11.90 4.82 -19.91
N GLY A 103 -11.79 3.91 -18.96
CA GLY A 103 -12.53 4.00 -17.71
C GLY A 103 -12.18 2.89 -16.71
N PRO A 104 -12.66 3.01 -15.46
CA PRO A 104 -12.48 2.01 -14.42
C PRO A 104 -13.05 0.64 -14.78
N SER A 105 -12.30 -0.40 -14.43
CA SER A 105 -12.64 -1.81 -14.59
C SER A 105 -12.36 -2.58 -13.29
N GLY A 106 -12.94 -3.77 -13.13
CA GLY A 106 -12.73 -4.60 -11.93
C GLY A 106 -13.50 -4.11 -10.69
N ALA A 107 -12.94 -4.35 -9.50
CA ALA A 107 -13.53 -3.88 -8.25
C ALA A 107 -13.39 -2.35 -8.15
N THR A 108 -14.44 -1.63 -8.55
CA THR A 108 -14.50 -0.15 -8.51
C THR A 108 -14.44 0.44 -7.10
N SER A 109 -14.34 -0.39 -6.07
CA SER A 109 -14.06 0.05 -4.70
C SER A 109 -12.62 0.55 -4.49
N GLY A 110 -11.71 0.39 -5.47
CA GLY A 110 -10.31 0.77 -5.32
C GLY A 110 -9.53 -0.13 -4.35
N GLN A 111 -10.11 -1.29 -3.98
CA GLN A 111 -9.49 -2.26 -3.10
C GLN A 111 -8.29 -2.86 -3.85
N TYR A 112 -7.09 -2.59 -3.34
CA TYR A 112 -5.80 -2.99 -3.92
C TYR A 112 -5.38 -2.23 -5.19
N GLY A 113 -5.91 -1.01 -5.37
CA GLY A 113 -5.48 -0.10 -6.43
C GLY A 113 -6.59 0.28 -7.40
N VAL A 114 -6.27 1.19 -8.32
CA VAL A 114 -7.16 1.63 -9.38
C VAL A 114 -6.83 0.84 -10.64
N PHE A 115 -7.80 0.03 -11.08
CA PHE A 115 -7.72 -0.73 -12.33
C PHE A 115 -8.64 -0.08 -13.37
N GLY A 116 -8.19 -0.10 -14.61
CA GLY A 116 -8.89 0.48 -15.73
C GLY A 116 -8.76 -0.35 -16.99
N SER A 117 -9.65 -0.07 -17.93
CA SER A 117 -9.56 -0.61 -19.28
C SER A 117 -9.46 0.52 -20.28
N ILE A 118 -8.57 0.37 -21.25
CA ILE A 118 -8.57 1.10 -22.50
C ILE A 118 -9.19 0.20 -23.56
N ILE A 119 -10.18 0.70 -24.29
CA ILE A 119 -10.82 -0.01 -25.40
C ILE A 119 -10.63 0.83 -26.67
N THR A 120 -10.03 0.22 -27.68
CA THR A 120 -9.92 0.82 -29.02
C THR A 120 -10.76 0.02 -30.00
N VAL A 121 -11.64 0.71 -30.72
CA VAL A 121 -12.47 0.17 -31.78
C VAL A 121 -12.03 0.79 -33.10
N VAL A 122 -11.59 -0.05 -34.03
CA VAL A 122 -11.26 0.37 -35.39
C VAL A 122 -12.24 -0.27 -36.36
N THR A 123 -12.83 0.56 -37.21
CA THR A 123 -13.75 0.13 -38.28
C THR A 123 -13.23 0.57 -39.62
N ASP A 124 -13.56 -0.20 -40.66
CA ASP A 124 -13.40 0.28 -42.02
C ASP A 124 -14.70 0.38 -42.83
N ASP A 125 -14.62 1.10 -43.95
CA ASP A 125 -15.72 1.27 -44.90
C ASP A 125 -16.18 -0.06 -45.54
N GLY A 126 -15.34 -1.10 -45.48
CA GLY A 126 -15.65 -2.46 -45.92
C GLY A 126 -16.43 -3.28 -44.89
N GLY A 127 -16.74 -2.71 -43.73
CA GLY A 127 -17.43 -3.38 -42.63
C GLY A 127 -16.52 -4.20 -41.71
N GLY A 128 -15.20 -4.19 -41.96
CA GLY A 128 -14.20 -4.75 -41.07
C GLY A 128 -14.20 -4.02 -39.74
N LYS A 129 -14.13 -4.77 -38.64
CA LYS A 129 -14.10 -4.23 -37.28
C LYS A 129 -13.12 -5.00 -36.42
N VAL A 130 -12.22 -4.27 -35.79
CA VAL A 130 -11.29 -4.80 -34.78
C VAL A 130 -11.54 -4.07 -33.47
N VAL A 131 -11.58 -4.82 -32.37
CA VAL A 131 -11.69 -4.27 -31.02
C VAL A 131 -10.52 -4.82 -30.20
N ARG A 132 -9.74 -3.93 -29.61
CA ARG A 132 -8.65 -4.27 -28.69
C ARG A 132 -8.93 -3.68 -27.32
N ARG A 133 -8.54 -4.42 -26.28
CA ARG A 133 -8.67 -4.02 -24.87
C ARG A 133 -7.32 -4.19 -24.19
N SER A 134 -6.89 -3.18 -23.46
CA SER A 134 -5.76 -3.25 -22.53
C SER A 134 -6.26 -2.98 -21.12
N GLU A 135 -5.95 -3.86 -20.17
CA GLU A 135 -6.03 -3.48 -18.77
C GLU A 135 -4.85 -2.56 -18.43
N ILE A 136 -5.10 -1.63 -17.52
CA ILE A 136 -4.11 -0.73 -16.96
C ILE A 136 -4.32 -0.68 -15.45
N ASN A 137 -3.22 -0.50 -14.72
CA ASN A 137 -3.21 -0.29 -13.29
C ASN A 137 -2.53 1.05 -13.01
N GLN A 138 -3.09 1.80 -12.05
CA GLN A 138 -2.40 2.98 -11.54
C GLN A 138 -1.16 2.54 -10.78
N GLU A 139 -0.04 3.15 -11.11
CA GLU A 139 1.21 2.93 -10.39
C GLU A 139 1.13 3.53 -8.98
N SER A 140 1.63 2.79 -7.98
CA SER A 140 1.62 3.22 -6.59
C SER A 140 2.89 4.00 -6.24
N PHE A 141 2.79 4.97 -5.33
CA PHE A 141 3.94 5.62 -4.70
C PHE A 141 4.84 4.64 -3.95
N ALA A 142 4.28 3.50 -3.51
CA ALA A 142 5.00 2.40 -2.87
C ALA A 142 6.12 1.79 -3.72
N LYS A 143 6.21 2.12 -5.02
CA LYS A 143 7.32 1.69 -5.87
C LYS A 143 8.66 2.31 -5.48
N PHE A 144 8.63 3.50 -4.87
CA PHE A 144 9.83 4.23 -4.50
C PHE A 144 10.29 3.76 -3.13
N ALA A 145 11.58 3.47 -3.00
CA ALA A 145 12.20 3.32 -1.68
C ALA A 145 12.30 4.67 -0.98
N TYR A 146 12.41 5.75 -1.75
CA TYR A 146 12.42 7.11 -1.22
C TYR A 146 11.79 8.09 -2.21
N PHE A 147 10.78 8.82 -1.76
CA PHE A 147 10.10 9.84 -2.54
C PHE A 147 9.79 11.07 -1.69
N THR A 148 10.22 12.25 -2.15
CA THR A 148 10.00 13.53 -1.45
C THR A 148 9.61 14.65 -2.41
N ASP A 149 8.81 15.59 -1.90
CA ASP A 149 8.48 16.81 -2.63
C ASP A 149 9.50 17.93 -2.37
N ILE A 150 9.97 18.04 -1.12
CA ILE A 150 10.89 19.07 -0.65
C ILE A 150 12.01 18.41 0.16
N GLU A 151 13.24 18.88 -0.08
CA GLU A 151 14.43 18.46 0.67
C GLU A 151 14.96 19.66 1.47
N PRO A 152 14.70 19.75 2.79
CA PRO A 152 15.20 20.84 3.62
C PRO A 152 16.71 21.00 3.55
N SER A 153 17.23 22.21 3.76
CA SER A 153 18.66 22.52 3.60
C SER A 153 19.62 21.65 4.42
N ASN A 154 19.15 21.11 5.54
CA ASN A 154 19.89 20.27 6.47
C ASN A 154 19.73 18.76 6.22
N ILE A 155 18.94 18.34 5.23
CA ILE A 155 18.81 16.94 4.82
C ILE A 155 19.73 16.67 3.63
N SER A 156 20.51 15.61 3.75
CA SER A 156 21.43 15.09 2.73
C SER A 156 21.68 13.62 3.00
N PHE A 157 21.74 12.81 1.95
CA PHE A 157 22.21 11.43 2.05
C PHE A 157 23.69 11.39 2.41
N GLY A 158 24.11 10.50 3.29
CA GLY A 158 25.49 10.42 3.73
C GLY A 158 25.75 9.27 4.69
N GLY A 159 26.96 9.19 5.23
CA GLY A 159 27.29 8.25 6.31
C GLY A 159 27.28 6.78 5.87
N GLY A 160 27.27 6.50 4.57
CA GLY A 160 27.13 5.15 4.03
C GLY A 160 25.69 4.72 3.77
N ASP A 161 24.72 5.65 3.72
CA ASP A 161 23.34 5.37 3.31
C ASP A 161 23.29 4.47 2.08
N ALA A 162 22.48 3.42 2.12
CA ALA A 162 22.34 2.45 1.03
C ALA A 162 20.86 2.26 0.68
N ILE A 163 20.46 2.68 -0.52
CA ILE A 163 19.07 2.65 -0.97
C ILE A 163 18.94 1.64 -2.12
N PHE A 164 18.14 0.59 -1.87
CA PHE A 164 18.01 -0.56 -2.77
C PHE A 164 16.86 -0.47 -3.78
N GLY A 165 15.99 0.52 -3.65
CA GLY A 165 14.89 0.75 -4.58
C GLY A 165 14.94 2.11 -5.28
N PRO A 166 13.98 2.39 -6.17
CA PRO A 166 13.91 3.66 -6.90
C PRO A 166 13.85 4.87 -5.96
N VAL A 167 14.61 5.91 -6.31
CA VAL A 167 14.64 7.20 -5.60
C VAL A 167 14.15 8.30 -6.53
N HIS A 168 13.22 9.11 -6.03
CA HIS A 168 12.80 10.34 -6.71
C HIS A 168 12.65 11.48 -5.71
N THR A 169 13.14 12.67 -6.03
CA THR A 169 12.77 13.88 -5.30
C THR A 169 12.34 14.98 -6.27
N ASN A 170 11.31 15.74 -5.93
CA ASN A 170 10.95 16.95 -6.68
C ASN A 170 11.90 18.13 -6.38
N ASP A 171 12.80 17.97 -5.42
CA ASP A 171 13.79 18.96 -5.02
C ASP A 171 15.23 18.51 -5.35
N TYR A 172 16.25 19.23 -4.87
CA TYR A 172 17.64 18.84 -5.01
C TYR A 172 17.95 17.55 -4.25
N LEU A 173 18.49 16.55 -4.94
CA LEU A 173 19.06 15.37 -4.29
C LEU A 173 20.45 15.73 -3.75
N LYS A 174 20.59 15.81 -2.43
CA LYS A 174 21.84 16.24 -1.77
C LYS A 174 22.60 15.04 -1.20
N ILE A 175 23.89 14.95 -1.51
CA ILE A 175 24.80 13.91 -1.02
C ILE A 175 25.96 14.57 -0.28
N TYR A 176 26.15 14.18 0.97
CA TYR A 176 27.22 14.66 1.83
C TYR A 176 28.54 13.93 1.54
N SER A 177 29.66 14.53 1.95
CA SER A 177 31.00 14.01 1.63
C SER A 177 31.32 12.65 2.25
N SER A 178 30.53 12.18 3.22
CA SER A 178 30.63 10.84 3.80
C SER A 178 30.08 9.73 2.88
N GLY A 179 29.39 10.09 1.80
CA GLY A 179 29.00 9.19 0.71
C GLY A 179 27.69 8.43 0.94
N ALA A 180 27.06 8.04 -0.17
CA ALA A 180 25.81 7.28 -0.23
C ALA A 180 25.75 6.38 -1.48
N PHE A 181 24.99 5.29 -1.41
CA PHE A 181 24.88 4.25 -2.44
C PHE A 181 23.42 4.10 -2.90
N PHE A 182 23.20 4.21 -4.21
CA PHE A 182 21.90 4.03 -4.85
C PHE A 182 21.97 2.87 -5.83
N TYR A 183 21.20 1.81 -5.58
CA TYR A 183 21.28 0.55 -6.34
C TYR A 183 20.21 0.44 -7.45
N SER A 184 19.28 1.39 -7.54
CA SER A 184 18.25 1.45 -8.58
C SER A 184 18.11 2.87 -9.14
N SER A 185 17.12 3.09 -10.01
CA SER A 185 16.90 4.37 -10.70
C SER A 185 16.86 5.53 -9.71
N THR A 186 17.72 6.53 -9.94
CA THR A 186 17.81 7.73 -9.10
C THR A 186 17.47 8.96 -9.91
N ARG A 187 16.47 9.72 -9.49
CA ARG A 187 15.93 10.84 -10.28
C ARG A 187 15.64 12.04 -9.41
N THR A 188 15.81 13.24 -9.99
CA THR A 188 15.44 14.50 -9.34
C THR A 188 14.83 15.46 -10.34
N ALA A 189 13.79 16.19 -9.94
CA ALA A 189 13.23 17.27 -10.76
C ALA A 189 14.12 18.52 -10.79
N LYS A 190 15.16 18.57 -9.96
CA LYS A 190 16.22 19.58 -9.98
C LYS A 190 17.55 18.91 -10.34
N THR A 191 18.60 19.17 -9.57
CA THR A 191 19.94 18.64 -9.80
C THR A 191 20.45 17.86 -8.59
N VAL A 192 21.43 16.99 -8.83
CA VAL A 192 22.15 16.23 -7.82
C VAL A 192 23.31 17.07 -7.30
N GLN A 193 23.32 17.35 -6.01
CA GLN A 193 24.40 18.06 -5.32
C GLN A 193 25.32 17.06 -4.62
N GLY A 194 26.64 17.18 -4.84
CA GLY A 194 27.60 16.23 -4.28
C GLY A 194 27.63 14.88 -5.01
N SER A 195 27.28 14.85 -6.30
CA SER A 195 27.26 13.62 -7.12
C SER A 195 28.58 12.84 -7.10
N SER A 196 29.72 13.50 -6.90
CA SER A 196 31.03 12.85 -6.73
C SER A 196 31.15 11.99 -5.47
N TYR A 197 30.27 12.17 -4.50
CA TYR A 197 30.20 11.38 -3.26
C TYR A 197 29.17 10.25 -3.35
N GLY A 198 28.37 10.20 -4.42
CA GLY A 198 27.36 9.17 -4.64
C GLY A 198 27.86 8.03 -5.51
N TYR A 199 27.44 6.81 -5.18
CA TYR A 199 27.49 5.66 -6.08
C TYR A 199 26.10 5.43 -6.68
N PHE A 200 25.99 5.39 -8.00
CA PHE A 200 24.72 5.16 -8.71
C PHE A 200 24.86 3.94 -9.64
N ALA A 201 24.26 2.81 -9.27
CA ALA A 201 24.38 1.57 -10.03
C ALA A 201 23.77 1.66 -11.44
N GLU A 202 22.64 2.36 -11.58
CA GLU A 202 21.92 2.56 -12.85
C GLU A 202 22.10 3.97 -13.43
N GLY A 203 22.99 4.78 -12.83
CA GLY A 203 23.09 6.21 -13.11
C GLY A 203 21.96 7.03 -12.49
N TYR A 204 21.94 8.34 -12.79
CA TYR A 204 20.93 9.27 -12.30
C TYR A 204 20.39 10.16 -13.42
N SER A 205 19.17 10.68 -13.25
CA SER A 205 18.54 11.66 -14.14
C SER A 205 18.21 12.95 -13.39
N GLU A 206 18.56 14.10 -13.98
CA GLU A 206 18.25 15.43 -13.48
C GLU A 206 17.16 16.11 -14.32
N ASN A 207 16.54 17.15 -13.75
CA ASN A 207 15.52 17.97 -14.40
C ASN A 207 14.37 17.14 -14.99
N VAL A 208 14.04 16.02 -14.35
CA VAL A 208 12.89 15.20 -14.76
C VAL A 208 11.59 15.89 -14.36
N PRO A 209 10.44 15.53 -14.97
CA PRO A 209 9.15 16.10 -14.55
C PRO A 209 8.86 15.85 -13.05
N VAL A 210 8.32 16.88 -12.40
CA VAL A 210 7.80 16.81 -11.03
C VAL A 210 6.68 15.76 -10.96
N ILE A 211 6.69 14.93 -9.92
CA ILE A 211 5.61 14.00 -9.60
C ILE A 211 4.75 14.67 -8.53
N PRO A 212 3.51 15.09 -8.83
CA PRO A 212 2.71 15.83 -7.86
C PRO A 212 2.34 14.95 -6.65
N MET A 213 2.47 15.52 -5.45
CA MET A 213 1.96 14.90 -4.22
C MET A 213 0.43 14.81 -4.24
N PRO A 214 -0.16 13.80 -3.58
CA PRO A 214 -1.60 13.76 -3.39
C PRO A 214 -2.07 14.93 -2.52
N SER A 215 -3.33 15.29 -2.72
CA SER A 215 -3.98 16.39 -2.01
C SER A 215 -4.83 15.89 -0.85
N THR A 216 -5.26 16.79 0.03
CA THR A 216 -6.28 16.48 1.04
C THR A 216 -7.62 16.04 0.44
N ALA A 217 -7.90 16.36 -0.84
CA ALA A 217 -9.06 15.83 -1.54
C ALA A 217 -8.93 14.31 -1.80
N ASP A 218 -7.72 13.79 -1.96
CA ASP A 218 -7.47 12.35 -2.12
C ASP A 218 -7.71 11.60 -0.78
N LEU A 219 -7.42 12.24 0.37
CA LEU A 219 -7.79 11.69 1.69
C LEU A 219 -9.31 11.53 1.84
N ASN A 220 -10.12 12.46 1.32
CA ASN A 220 -11.58 12.35 1.38
C ASN A 220 -12.11 11.13 0.61
N LYS A 221 -11.44 10.69 -0.46
CA LYS A 221 -11.80 9.45 -1.18
C LYS A 221 -11.65 8.23 -0.26
N LEU A 222 -10.56 8.16 0.51
CA LEU A 222 -10.33 7.10 1.49
C LEU A 222 -11.36 7.13 2.62
N ARG A 223 -11.75 8.32 3.07
CA ARG A 223 -12.81 8.50 4.08
C ARG A 223 -14.13 7.89 3.61
N THR A 224 -14.53 8.11 2.35
CA THR A 224 -15.75 7.50 1.77
C THR A 224 -15.67 5.97 1.70
N GLN A 225 -14.50 5.41 1.38
CA GLN A 225 -14.30 3.96 1.37
C GLN A 225 -14.39 3.37 2.79
N ALA A 226 -13.76 4.01 3.77
CA ALA A 226 -13.81 3.59 5.17
C ALA A 226 -15.22 3.71 5.77
N LEU A 227 -15.97 4.76 5.42
CA LEU A 227 -17.40 4.88 5.78
C LEU A 227 -18.21 3.69 5.26
N THR A 228 -18.01 3.34 3.99
CA THR A 228 -18.69 2.19 3.36
C THR A 228 -18.25 0.87 4.01
N GLY A 229 -16.96 0.73 4.31
CA GLY A 229 -16.37 -0.42 4.99
C GLY A 229 -16.60 -0.45 6.50
N GLN A 230 -17.33 0.52 7.06
CA GLN A 230 -17.57 0.69 8.49
C GLN A 230 -16.31 0.85 9.35
N THR A 231 -15.16 1.17 8.74
CA THR A 231 -13.84 1.34 9.37
C THR A 231 -13.41 2.81 9.45
N ARG A 232 -14.39 3.74 9.48
CA ARG A 232 -14.14 5.15 9.81
C ARG A 232 -14.27 5.34 11.31
N ILE A 233 -13.26 5.94 11.92
CA ILE A 233 -13.16 6.21 13.34
C ILE A 233 -13.14 7.73 13.53
N VAL A 234 -14.02 8.23 14.41
CA VAL A 234 -14.05 9.64 14.77
C VAL A 234 -13.11 9.85 15.94
N GLY A 235 -11.94 10.44 15.67
CA GLY A 235 -10.94 10.77 16.67
C GLY A 235 -10.92 12.26 17.00
N ASN A 236 -9.75 12.74 17.40
CA ASN A 236 -9.45 14.16 17.53
C ASN A 236 -7.93 14.37 17.39
N SER A 237 -7.49 15.62 17.34
CA SER A 237 -6.09 16.02 17.16
C SER A 237 -5.34 16.31 18.47
N THR A 238 -5.89 15.86 19.62
CA THR A 238 -5.29 16.17 20.92
C THR A 238 -4.06 15.31 21.18
N GLY A 239 -3.05 15.94 21.78
CA GLY A 239 -1.76 15.35 22.05
C GLY A 239 -0.66 16.24 21.49
N SER A 240 0.48 16.29 22.16
CA SER A 240 1.67 16.88 21.56
C SER A 240 2.22 15.98 20.45
N SER A 241 3.34 16.38 19.85
CA SER A 241 4.13 15.52 18.97
C SER A 241 4.36 14.13 19.59
N GLY A 242 4.24 13.08 18.77
CA GLY A 242 4.43 11.68 19.15
C GLY A 242 3.34 11.10 20.06
N ARG A 243 2.19 11.75 20.20
CA ARG A 243 1.11 11.31 21.12
C ARG A 243 -0.25 11.39 20.46
N ALA A 244 -1.11 10.41 20.71
CA ALA A 244 -2.47 10.35 20.15
C ALA A 244 -3.49 9.93 21.21
N THR A 245 -4.74 10.39 21.10
CA THR A 245 -5.84 9.91 21.97
C THR A 245 -6.59 8.70 21.41
N THR A 246 -6.41 8.41 20.12
CA THR A 246 -6.96 7.23 19.43
C THR A 246 -5.81 6.27 19.14
N ARG A 247 -5.98 4.99 19.44
CA ARG A 247 -5.03 3.93 19.10
C ARG A 247 -5.71 2.82 18.30
N LEU A 248 -5.04 2.37 17.25
CA LEU A 248 -5.34 1.12 16.56
C LEU A 248 -4.34 0.08 17.02
N GLU A 249 -4.85 -1.02 17.55
CA GLU A 249 -4.05 -2.18 17.88
C GLU A 249 -4.41 -3.30 16.91
N PHE A 250 -3.45 -3.72 16.09
CA PHE A 250 -3.65 -4.84 15.18
C PHE A 250 -3.35 -6.15 15.90
N GLN A 251 -4.29 -7.08 15.82
CA GLN A 251 -4.21 -8.34 16.53
C GLN A 251 -4.88 -9.40 15.66
N PRO A 252 -4.10 -10.21 14.94
CA PRO A 252 -4.67 -11.29 14.17
C PRO A 252 -5.15 -12.38 15.15
N VAL A 253 -6.19 -13.09 14.76
CA VAL A 253 -6.85 -14.09 15.61
C VAL A 253 -6.88 -15.41 14.86
N ASP A 254 -6.34 -16.46 15.49
CA ASP A 254 -6.49 -17.84 15.02
C ASP A 254 -7.97 -18.23 15.11
N ILE A 255 -8.66 -18.20 13.96
CA ILE A 255 -10.10 -18.47 13.89
C ILE A 255 -10.36 -19.97 13.74
N ASN A 256 -9.44 -20.69 13.10
CA ASN A 256 -9.62 -22.08 12.71
C ASN A 256 -9.04 -23.08 13.77
N GLY A 257 -8.23 -22.58 14.70
CA GLY A 257 -7.59 -23.31 15.79
C GLY A 257 -6.37 -24.15 15.35
N ASP A 258 -5.69 -23.78 14.27
CA ASP A 258 -4.54 -24.52 13.74
C ASP A 258 -3.19 -24.11 14.35
N GLY A 259 -3.17 -23.06 15.17
CA GLY A 259 -2.00 -22.58 15.90
C GLY A 259 -1.18 -21.51 15.19
N ASP A 260 -1.65 -20.97 14.07
CA ASP A 260 -1.11 -19.76 13.46
C ASP A 260 -2.16 -18.67 13.25
N THR A 261 -1.74 -17.52 12.70
CA THR A 261 -2.65 -16.39 12.42
C THR A 261 -2.44 -15.86 11.01
N THR A 262 -2.11 -16.75 10.09
CA THR A 262 -1.66 -16.44 8.72
C THR A 262 -2.73 -16.71 7.67
N ASP A 263 -3.97 -16.99 8.05
CA ASP A 263 -5.07 -17.13 7.10
C ASP A 263 -5.71 -15.77 6.73
N ASP A 264 -6.33 -15.70 5.55
CA ASP A 264 -6.93 -14.47 5.00
C ASP A 264 -8.09 -13.91 5.85
N ASN A 265 -8.72 -14.72 6.68
CA ASN A 265 -9.85 -14.33 7.53
C ASN A 265 -9.43 -13.96 8.97
N GLU A 266 -8.14 -13.90 9.26
CA GLU A 266 -7.63 -13.77 10.62
C GLU A 266 -7.16 -12.36 10.96
N GLY A 267 -7.27 -11.42 10.02
CA GLY A 267 -6.98 -10.01 10.26
C GLY A 267 -8.08 -9.29 11.05
N PHE A 268 -7.71 -8.81 12.24
CA PHE A 268 -8.54 -7.93 13.08
C PHE A 268 -7.73 -6.76 13.65
N MET A 269 -8.45 -5.73 14.08
CA MET A 269 -7.90 -4.64 14.90
C MET A 269 -8.83 -4.34 16.07
N ARG A 270 -8.30 -3.72 17.12
CA ARG A 270 -9.06 -3.08 18.20
C ARG A 270 -8.83 -1.57 18.17
N VAL A 271 -9.83 -0.82 18.60
CA VAL A 271 -9.77 0.66 18.63
C VAL A 271 -9.92 1.14 20.05
N TYR A 272 -8.90 1.82 20.58
CA TYR A 272 -8.94 2.44 21.90
C TYR A 272 -9.07 3.95 21.79
N GLN A 273 -9.92 4.57 22.60
CA GLN A 273 -10.07 6.02 22.67
C GLN A 273 -10.08 6.53 24.11
N SER A 274 -9.23 7.52 24.39
CA SER A 274 -9.25 8.28 25.66
C SER A 274 -10.05 9.58 25.53
N LEU A 275 -10.39 10.22 26.65
CA LEU A 275 -10.93 11.59 26.60
C LEU A 275 -9.89 12.50 25.91
N GLY A 276 -10.37 13.35 24.99
CA GLY A 276 -9.59 14.31 24.18
C GLY A 276 -8.80 15.32 25.00
N SER A 277 -7.79 14.86 25.72
CA SER A 277 -6.97 15.58 26.70
C SER A 277 -5.50 15.16 26.57
N SER A 278 -4.58 16.02 26.98
CA SER A 278 -3.14 15.70 26.95
C SER A 278 -2.79 14.51 27.85
N SER A 279 -3.48 14.36 28.98
CA SER A 279 -3.30 13.18 29.86
C SER A 279 -3.74 11.88 29.18
N GLY A 280 -4.84 11.94 28.42
CA GLY A 280 -5.34 10.80 27.63
C GLY A 280 -4.36 10.43 26.53
N ALA A 281 -3.86 11.43 25.81
CA ALA A 281 -2.84 11.21 24.77
C ALA A 281 -1.55 10.58 25.35
N ASN A 282 -1.10 11.04 26.52
CA ASN A 282 0.02 10.43 27.23
C ASN A 282 -0.30 8.97 27.61
N TYR A 283 -1.49 8.67 28.13
CA TYR A 283 -1.87 7.32 28.54
C TYR A 283 -1.88 6.35 27.36
N VAL A 284 -2.57 6.71 26.28
CA VAL A 284 -2.62 5.91 25.05
C VAL A 284 -1.23 5.64 24.50
N SER A 285 -0.33 6.61 24.56
CA SER A 285 1.02 6.53 24.00
C SER A 285 2.06 5.93 24.97
N GLY A 286 1.63 5.33 26.08
CA GLY A 286 2.54 4.71 27.07
C GLY A 286 3.31 5.70 27.97
N LEU A 287 2.98 6.99 27.89
CA LEU A 287 3.70 8.11 28.51
C LEU A 287 3.04 8.68 29.77
N HIS A 288 1.93 8.11 30.26
CA HIS A 288 1.25 8.68 31.44
C HIS A 288 2.09 8.54 32.71
N ASN A 289 2.44 9.69 33.31
CA ASN A 289 3.42 9.81 34.38
C ASN A 289 4.80 9.24 34.04
N VAL A 290 5.11 9.03 32.76
CA VAL A 290 6.44 8.64 32.29
C VAL A 290 7.18 9.87 31.80
N THR A 291 7.42 10.80 32.72
CA THR A 291 8.40 11.87 32.53
C THR A 291 9.71 11.47 33.19
N GLN A 292 10.80 12.20 32.95
CA GLN A 292 12.12 11.96 33.57
C GLN A 292 12.09 11.86 35.13
N TRP A 293 10.97 12.20 35.79
CA TRP A 293 10.87 12.35 37.24
C TRP A 293 9.85 11.43 37.93
N THR A 294 8.93 10.79 37.20
CA THR A 294 7.70 10.26 37.82
C THR A 294 7.30 8.84 37.39
N MET A 295 8.14 8.11 36.65
CA MET A 295 7.78 6.79 36.11
C MET A 295 7.31 5.80 37.19
N TYR A 296 7.77 5.95 38.44
CA TYR A 296 7.30 5.21 39.61
C TYR A 296 5.81 5.44 39.98
N ASN A 297 5.14 6.40 39.35
CA ASN A 297 3.70 6.68 39.43
C ASN A 297 2.96 6.29 38.12
N SER A 298 3.65 5.63 37.20
CA SER A 298 3.03 5.17 35.95
C SER A 298 2.01 4.06 36.21
N VAL A 299 0.94 4.10 35.43
CA VAL A 299 -0.09 3.06 35.33
C VAL A 299 0.13 2.16 34.11
N THR A 300 1.01 2.56 33.18
CA THR A 300 1.35 1.82 31.97
C THR A 300 2.65 1.03 32.11
N CYS A 301 3.50 1.41 33.05
CA CYS A 301 4.78 0.76 33.32
C CYS A 301 4.78 0.07 34.68
N GLY A 302 5.61 -0.96 34.83
CA GLY A 302 5.62 -1.78 36.03
C GLY A 302 6.66 -2.88 35.99
N THR A 303 6.47 -3.89 36.84
CA THR A 303 7.27 -5.11 36.84
C THR A 303 6.38 -6.32 37.01
N TYR A 304 6.80 -7.40 36.40
CA TYR A 304 6.29 -8.73 36.71
C TYR A 304 6.87 -9.25 38.03
N ASP A 305 6.09 -10.03 38.77
CA ASP A 305 6.55 -10.75 39.96
C ASP A 305 7.64 -11.79 39.60
N VAL A 306 7.40 -12.57 38.56
CA VAL A 306 8.34 -13.47 37.87
C VAL A 306 8.20 -13.25 36.36
N PRO A 307 9.21 -13.56 35.53
CA PRO A 307 9.08 -13.41 34.08
C PRO A 307 7.81 -14.10 33.54
N GLY A 308 6.92 -13.34 32.90
CA GLY A 308 5.63 -13.83 32.39
C GLY A 308 4.52 -14.05 33.44
N GLY A 309 4.72 -13.65 34.68
CA GLY A 309 3.76 -13.80 35.78
C GLY A 309 2.70 -12.70 35.84
N THR A 310 2.37 -12.23 37.05
CA THR A 310 1.42 -11.13 37.26
C THR A 310 2.12 -9.78 37.12
N PHE A 311 1.66 -8.96 36.17
CA PHE A 311 2.14 -7.59 36.03
C PHE A 311 1.63 -6.71 37.17
N THR A 312 2.53 -5.98 37.82
CA THR A 312 2.17 -4.95 38.81
C THR A 312 2.61 -3.58 38.32
N GLN A 313 1.64 -2.70 38.13
CA GLN A 313 1.87 -1.30 37.75
C GLN A 313 2.78 -0.59 38.76
N ALA A 314 3.62 0.34 38.28
CA ALA A 314 4.62 1.03 39.07
C ALA A 314 4.03 1.76 40.27
N VAL A 315 2.88 2.43 40.07
CA VAL A 315 2.14 3.10 41.14
C VAL A 315 1.73 2.15 42.28
N ASN A 316 1.54 0.87 41.98
CA ASN A 316 1.07 -0.17 42.91
C ASN A 316 2.20 -1.01 43.52
N LEU A 317 3.46 -0.76 43.20
CA LEU A 317 4.60 -1.55 43.72
C LEU A 317 4.83 -1.42 45.23
N GLY A 318 4.07 -0.56 45.93
CA GLY A 318 4.13 -0.39 47.38
C GLY A 318 5.39 0.36 47.87
N GLY A 319 5.22 1.22 48.87
CA GLY A 319 6.28 2.07 49.42
C GLY A 319 6.31 3.49 48.83
N SER A 320 7.33 4.27 49.21
CA SER A 320 7.53 5.64 48.71
C SER A 320 7.91 5.65 47.23
N GLY A 321 7.84 6.81 46.57
CA GLY A 321 8.22 6.93 45.16
C GLY A 321 9.65 6.46 44.87
N GLY A 322 10.61 6.78 45.76
CA GLY A 322 11.99 6.30 45.65
C GLY A 322 12.12 4.78 45.78
N SER A 323 11.35 4.15 46.69
CA SER A 323 11.31 2.69 46.80
C SER A 323 10.71 2.03 45.56
N ARG A 324 9.66 2.61 44.97
CA ARG A 324 9.05 2.12 43.73
C ARG A 324 9.99 2.26 42.53
N ALA A 325 10.69 3.40 42.42
CA ALA A 325 11.73 3.58 41.41
C ALA A 325 12.87 2.56 41.54
N ASN A 326 13.31 2.26 42.77
CA ASN A 326 14.32 1.23 43.01
C ASN A 326 13.84 -0.16 42.55
N LYS A 327 12.58 -0.51 42.85
CA LYS A 327 11.96 -1.77 42.39
C LYS A 327 11.94 -1.89 40.87
N LEU A 328 11.61 -0.81 40.16
CA LEU A 328 11.69 -0.77 38.69
C LEU A 328 13.13 -0.95 38.19
N ALA A 329 14.09 -0.20 38.74
CA ALA A 329 15.48 -0.25 38.33
C ALA A 329 16.14 -1.62 38.60
N SER A 330 15.77 -2.28 39.69
CA SER A 330 16.31 -3.59 40.08
C SER A 330 15.58 -4.78 39.42
N ALA A 331 14.47 -4.56 38.72
CA ALA A 331 13.68 -5.59 38.04
C ALA A 331 14.21 -5.95 36.65
N SER A 332 15.50 -6.27 36.55
CA SER A 332 16.12 -6.72 35.28
C SER A 332 15.34 -7.90 34.67
N GLY A 333 14.99 -7.80 33.39
CA GLY A 333 14.20 -8.81 32.67
C GLY A 333 12.75 -8.99 33.13
N ARG A 334 12.26 -8.16 34.06
CA ARG A 334 10.86 -8.19 34.56
C ARG A 334 10.15 -6.84 34.44
N ARG A 335 10.90 -5.76 34.25
CA ARG A 335 10.36 -4.42 33.97
C ARG A 335 9.70 -4.41 32.59
N ARG A 336 8.49 -3.85 32.49
CA ARG A 336 7.77 -3.68 31.23
C ARG A 336 6.94 -2.40 31.23
N CYS A 337 6.74 -1.82 30.06
CA CYS A 337 5.74 -0.79 29.78
C CYS A 337 4.78 -1.29 28.71
N TYR A 338 3.59 -0.70 28.68
CA TYR A 338 2.56 -1.00 27.70
C TYR A 338 1.91 0.28 27.20
N LEU A 339 1.36 0.24 26.01
CA LEU A 339 0.45 1.28 25.53
C LEU A 339 -0.86 1.25 26.32
N GLY A 340 -1.55 2.40 26.36
CA GLY A 340 -2.80 2.53 27.09
C GLY A 340 -3.85 1.53 26.59
N GLY A 341 -4.58 0.92 27.54
CA GLY A 341 -5.63 -0.05 27.25
C GLY A 341 -5.16 -1.50 27.03
N ALA A 342 -3.84 -1.75 26.96
CA ALA A 342 -3.30 -3.09 26.74
C ALA A 342 -3.73 -4.10 27.82
N ASP A 343 -4.03 -5.32 27.39
CA ASP A 343 -4.53 -6.40 28.25
C ASP A 343 -3.54 -6.77 29.37
N SER A 344 -2.24 -6.72 29.07
CA SER A 344 -1.15 -7.01 30.02
C SER A 344 -1.16 -6.11 31.27
N ILE A 345 -1.71 -4.89 31.16
CA ILE A 345 -1.83 -3.98 32.31
C ILE A 345 -2.80 -4.55 33.36
N TYR A 346 -3.83 -5.29 32.93
CA TYR A 346 -4.93 -5.76 33.76
C TYR A 346 -5.00 -7.28 33.90
N GLY A 347 -4.07 -8.01 33.27
CA GLY A 347 -4.08 -9.48 33.24
C GLY A 347 -5.16 -10.07 32.34
N GLY A 348 -5.64 -9.31 31.35
CA GLY A 348 -6.71 -9.70 30.44
C GLY A 348 -7.46 -8.50 29.87
N PHE A 349 -8.38 -8.77 28.95
CA PHE A 349 -9.16 -7.72 28.30
C PHE A 349 -10.09 -7.00 29.27
N VAL A 350 -10.03 -5.66 29.25
CA VAL A 350 -10.91 -4.79 30.02
C VAL A 350 -11.44 -3.67 29.13
N ALA A 351 -12.72 -3.76 28.76
CA ALA A 351 -13.35 -2.80 27.85
C ALA A 351 -13.22 -1.33 28.28
N ASN A 352 -13.38 -1.05 29.59
CA ASN A 352 -13.24 0.29 30.16
C ASN A 352 -12.25 0.26 31.32
N PRO A 353 -10.95 0.47 31.05
CA PRO A 353 -9.90 0.36 32.06
C PRO A 353 -10.12 1.30 33.26
N PRO A 354 -10.18 0.80 34.50
CA PRO A 354 -10.52 1.59 35.69
C PRO A 354 -9.43 2.58 36.11
N HIS A 355 -8.20 2.35 35.65
CA HIS A 355 -7.04 3.20 35.93
C HIS A 355 -6.61 4.01 34.70
N ASP A 356 -7.47 4.18 33.68
CA ASP A 356 -7.25 5.25 32.72
C ASP A 356 -7.50 6.59 33.44
N PRO A 357 -6.46 7.42 33.64
CA PRO A 357 -6.56 8.73 34.29
C PRO A 357 -7.45 9.72 33.53
N SER A 358 -7.86 9.36 32.31
CA SER A 358 -8.56 10.20 31.36
C SER A 358 -9.79 9.49 30.78
N GLY A 359 -10.39 8.50 31.47
CA GLY A 359 -11.75 8.03 31.20
C GLY A 359 -12.05 7.42 29.82
N GLY A 360 -11.11 6.69 29.22
CA GLY A 360 -11.21 6.01 27.94
C GLY A 360 -11.60 4.54 27.99
N GLY A 361 -11.73 3.94 26.80
CA GLY A 361 -12.13 2.56 26.62
C GLY A 361 -11.96 2.05 25.19
N TRP A 362 -12.10 0.74 25.05
CA TRP A 362 -12.17 0.06 23.76
C TRP A 362 -13.52 0.35 23.09
N VAL A 363 -13.48 0.65 21.80
CA VAL A 363 -14.67 0.97 20.99
C VAL A 363 -15.21 -0.33 20.38
N PRO A 364 -16.47 -0.70 20.67
CA PRO A 364 -17.04 -1.91 20.11
C PRO A 364 -17.21 -1.80 18.60
N TRP A 365 -17.04 -2.93 17.91
CA TRP A 365 -17.38 -3.03 16.50
C TRP A 365 -18.88 -2.84 16.32
N ALA A 366 -19.27 -1.96 15.40
CA ALA A 366 -20.68 -1.65 15.17
C ALA A 366 -21.43 -2.72 14.36
N GLY A 367 -20.69 -3.61 13.68
CA GLY A 367 -21.26 -4.72 12.91
C GLY A 367 -21.61 -5.93 13.78
N ALA A 368 -22.24 -6.92 13.17
CA ALA A 368 -22.54 -8.18 13.86
C ALA A 368 -21.25 -8.99 14.08
N VAL A 369 -21.06 -9.49 15.31
CA VAL A 369 -19.97 -10.42 15.65
C VAL A 369 -20.33 -11.80 15.10
N ASP A 370 -19.47 -12.35 14.25
CA ASP A 370 -19.67 -13.69 13.69
C ASP A 370 -19.51 -14.77 14.80
N PRO A 371 -20.35 -15.82 14.82
CA PRO A 371 -20.24 -16.89 15.81
C PRO A 371 -18.86 -17.57 15.86
N ALA A 372 -18.13 -17.67 14.74
CA ALA A 372 -16.78 -18.23 14.72
C ALA A 372 -15.81 -17.35 15.50
N VAL A 373 -15.88 -16.03 15.33
CA VAL A 373 -15.06 -15.05 16.08
C VAL A 373 -15.43 -15.10 17.57
N ALA A 374 -16.72 -15.16 17.89
CA ALA A 374 -17.17 -15.26 19.27
C ALA A 374 -16.70 -16.56 19.96
N ALA A 375 -16.64 -17.67 19.21
CA ALA A 375 -16.13 -18.94 19.72
C ALA A 375 -14.61 -18.92 19.93
N ALA A 376 -13.85 -18.40 18.96
CA ALA A 376 -12.39 -18.28 19.05
C ALA A 376 -11.93 -17.36 20.19
N ARG A 377 -12.76 -16.38 20.56
CA ARG A 377 -12.46 -15.35 21.58
C ARG A 377 -13.31 -15.49 22.85
N ALA A 378 -13.82 -16.69 23.10
CA ALA A 378 -14.69 -16.94 24.25
C ALA A 378 -13.96 -16.77 25.59
N THR A 379 -12.65 -17.03 25.64
CA THR A 379 -11.84 -16.92 26.85
C THR A 379 -11.41 -15.48 27.13
N GLU A 380 -11.06 -14.73 26.08
CA GLU A 380 -10.61 -13.34 26.16
C GLU A 380 -11.78 -12.38 26.38
N GLY A 381 -12.96 -12.69 25.84
CA GLY A 381 -14.16 -11.89 26.03
C GLY A 381 -14.15 -10.56 25.25
N ASP A 382 -13.29 -10.43 24.25
CA ASP A 382 -13.08 -9.21 23.46
C ASP A 382 -13.70 -9.26 22.06
N ALA A 383 -14.44 -10.33 21.72
CA ALA A 383 -15.02 -10.54 20.39
C ALA A 383 -15.83 -9.34 19.86
N ALA A 384 -16.53 -8.62 20.74
CA ALA A 384 -17.32 -7.43 20.39
C ALA A 384 -16.48 -6.18 20.08
N TYR A 385 -15.17 -6.22 20.34
CA TYR A 385 -14.21 -5.13 20.15
C TYR A 385 -13.21 -5.43 19.04
N LEU A 386 -13.32 -6.59 18.40
CA LEU A 386 -12.53 -6.94 17.22
C LEU A 386 -13.22 -6.43 15.95
N TRP A 387 -12.57 -5.47 15.31
CA TRP A 387 -12.97 -4.88 14.04
C TRP A 387 -12.35 -5.72 12.92
N PRO A 388 -13.15 -6.43 12.10
CA PRO A 388 -12.60 -7.26 11.05
C PRO A 388 -12.04 -6.40 9.91
N ILE A 389 -10.78 -6.64 9.56
CA ILE A 389 -10.09 -6.01 8.42
C ILE A 389 -10.01 -6.96 7.23
N ASN A 390 -11.01 -7.84 7.12
CA ASN A 390 -11.16 -8.82 6.06
C ASN A 390 -12.62 -8.92 5.62
N ARG A 391 -12.85 -9.44 4.40
CA ARG A 391 -14.20 -9.52 3.82
C ARG A 391 -15.02 -10.72 4.27
N ARG A 392 -14.39 -11.70 4.91
CA ARG A 392 -15.10 -12.87 5.46
C ARG A 392 -16.05 -12.43 6.58
N PHE A 393 -15.56 -11.57 7.47
CA PHE A 393 -16.32 -11.09 8.63
C PHE A 393 -16.83 -9.65 8.50
N ASN A 394 -16.28 -8.87 7.56
CA ASN A 394 -16.83 -7.58 7.15
C ASN A 394 -16.94 -7.50 5.61
N PRO A 395 -18.02 -8.02 5.00
CA PRO A 395 -18.17 -8.08 3.54
C PRO A 395 -18.05 -6.73 2.82
N ASN A 396 -18.31 -5.63 3.55
CA ASN A 396 -18.23 -4.26 3.05
C ASN A 396 -16.82 -3.67 3.14
N PHE A 397 -15.88 -4.30 3.84
CA PHE A 397 -14.52 -3.79 4.02
C PHE A 397 -13.84 -3.47 2.68
N LYS A 398 -13.18 -2.30 2.62
CA LYS A 398 -12.60 -1.73 1.40
C LYS A 398 -11.08 -1.68 1.40
N GLY A 399 -10.41 -2.28 2.40
CA GLY A 399 -8.96 -2.18 2.56
C GLY A 399 -8.50 -0.84 3.13
N VAL A 400 -9.41 -0.04 3.71
CA VAL A 400 -9.10 1.30 4.23
C VAL A 400 -9.61 1.42 5.66
N ILE A 401 -8.76 1.92 6.56
CA ILE A 401 -9.12 2.38 7.89
C ILE A 401 -8.87 3.88 7.90
N PHE A 402 -9.87 4.66 8.31
CA PHE A 402 -9.76 6.13 8.28
C PHE A 402 -10.03 6.72 9.65
N VAL A 403 -9.13 7.57 10.14
CA VAL A 403 -9.28 8.30 11.41
C VAL A 403 -9.45 9.79 11.14
N ASP A 404 -10.54 10.36 11.68
CA ASP A 404 -10.71 11.81 11.74
C ASP A 404 -9.93 12.38 12.92
N GLY A 405 -8.68 12.75 12.69
CA GLY A 405 -7.75 13.28 13.69
C GLY A 405 -6.47 12.48 13.72
N LYS A 406 -5.80 12.54 14.86
CA LYS A 406 -4.51 11.90 15.13
C LYS A 406 -4.69 10.48 15.62
N VAL A 407 -3.82 9.56 15.22
CA VAL A 407 -3.90 8.14 15.58
C VAL A 407 -2.54 7.54 15.90
N GLY A 408 -2.49 6.74 16.95
CA GLY A 408 -1.38 5.85 17.23
C GLY A 408 -1.62 4.45 16.69
N VAL A 409 -0.60 3.79 16.18
CA VAL A 409 -0.70 2.42 15.64
C VAL A 409 0.37 1.50 16.23
N SER A 410 0.02 0.24 16.42
CA SER A 410 0.89 -0.84 16.92
C SER A 410 0.27 -2.21 16.63
N GLY A 411 1.05 -3.28 16.75
CA GLY A 411 0.62 -4.68 16.72
C GLY A 411 0.99 -5.42 15.44
N VAL A 412 0.33 -6.55 15.21
CA VAL A 412 0.62 -7.45 14.09
C VAL A 412 -0.51 -7.35 13.06
N VAL A 413 -0.16 -7.06 11.80
CA VAL A 413 -1.14 -6.92 10.72
C VAL A 413 -1.22 -8.21 9.90
N ARG A 414 -2.46 -8.71 9.77
CA ARG A 414 -2.84 -9.71 8.77
C ARG A 414 -3.77 -9.08 7.75
N GLY A 415 -3.32 -9.02 6.50
CA GLY A 415 -4.04 -8.50 5.35
C GLY A 415 -3.46 -7.22 4.75
N LYS A 416 -4.17 -6.70 3.76
CA LYS A 416 -3.76 -5.56 2.92
C LYS A 416 -4.61 -4.34 3.25
N ILE A 417 -4.01 -3.36 3.90
CA ILE A 417 -4.71 -2.19 4.44
C ILE A 417 -4.01 -0.87 4.14
N THR A 418 -4.79 0.19 4.02
CA THR A 418 -4.33 1.57 4.10
C THR A 418 -4.92 2.22 5.33
N ILE A 419 -4.06 2.76 6.20
CA ILE A 419 -4.45 3.56 7.35
C ILE A 419 -4.29 5.02 6.95
N ALA A 420 -5.39 5.77 6.97
CA ALA A 420 -5.38 7.19 6.66
C ALA A 420 -5.84 8.01 7.87
N ALA A 421 -5.17 9.13 8.10
CA ALA A 421 -5.49 10.07 9.16
C ALA A 421 -5.54 11.49 8.60
N THR A 422 -6.43 12.33 9.13
CA THR A 422 -6.48 13.76 8.73
C THR A 422 -5.36 14.60 9.34
N ASP A 423 -4.60 14.02 10.26
CA ASP A 423 -3.53 14.61 11.08
C ASP A 423 -2.43 13.54 11.20
N ASP A 424 -1.59 13.57 12.25
CA ASP A 424 -0.48 12.64 12.38
C ASP A 424 -0.90 11.16 12.50
N ILE A 425 -0.09 10.30 11.91
CA ILE A 425 0.00 8.88 12.29
C ILE A 425 1.24 8.69 13.15
N VAL A 426 1.03 8.21 14.37
CA VAL A 426 2.09 7.97 15.35
C VAL A 426 2.37 6.48 15.42
N LEU A 427 3.60 6.09 15.12
CA LEU A 427 4.12 4.75 15.33
C LEU A 427 4.47 4.62 16.82
N LEU A 428 3.58 3.98 17.58
CA LEU A 428 3.65 3.95 19.05
C LEU A 428 4.53 2.83 19.59
N ASP A 429 4.63 1.75 18.83
CA ASP A 429 5.30 0.50 19.16
C ASP A 429 5.35 -0.32 17.85
N ASP A 430 5.93 -1.51 17.88
CA ASP A 430 6.04 -2.44 16.76
C ASP A 430 4.78 -2.49 15.89
N LEU A 431 4.98 -2.41 14.57
CA LEU A 431 3.94 -2.61 13.57
C LEU A 431 4.46 -3.61 12.55
N THR A 432 4.20 -4.89 12.79
CA THR A 432 4.75 -5.99 12.00
C THR A 432 3.67 -6.68 11.17
N TYR A 433 4.09 -7.61 10.32
CA TYR A 433 3.20 -8.42 9.49
C TYR A 433 3.11 -9.82 10.09
N ALA A 434 1.93 -10.45 10.01
CA ALA A 434 1.75 -11.83 10.45
C ALA A 434 2.60 -12.81 9.61
N THR A 435 2.71 -12.52 8.30
CA THR A 435 3.59 -13.22 7.37
C THR A 435 4.88 -12.44 7.19
N ASP A 436 6.02 -13.11 7.33
CA ASP A 436 7.34 -12.51 7.15
C ASP A 436 7.47 -11.87 5.74
N PRO A 437 7.67 -10.54 5.64
CA PRO A 437 7.81 -9.86 4.35
C PRO A 437 9.04 -10.34 3.56
N GLY A 438 10.07 -10.91 4.22
CA GLY A 438 11.26 -11.48 3.58
C GLY A 438 10.95 -12.68 2.67
N LEU A 439 9.79 -13.32 2.84
CA LEU A 439 9.33 -14.40 1.96
C LEU A 439 8.81 -13.88 0.60
N GLY A 440 8.52 -12.58 0.48
CA GLY A 440 8.06 -11.96 -0.77
C GLY A 440 6.66 -12.42 -1.22
N THR A 441 5.84 -12.91 -0.30
CA THR A 441 4.46 -13.37 -0.60
C THR A 441 3.48 -12.23 -0.80
N CYS A 442 3.77 -11.05 -0.24
CA CYS A 442 2.92 -9.86 -0.31
C CYS A 442 1.48 -10.13 0.19
N GLU A 443 1.32 -11.01 1.18
CA GLU A 443 0.02 -11.29 1.80
C GLU A 443 -0.41 -10.16 2.74
N ASP A 444 0.54 -9.61 3.48
CA ASP A 444 0.35 -8.54 4.44
C ASP A 444 1.02 -7.27 3.92
N ILE A 445 0.26 -6.18 3.81
CA ILE A 445 0.76 -4.88 3.35
C ILE A 445 0.04 -3.77 4.10
N VAL A 446 0.81 -2.89 4.73
CA VAL A 446 0.29 -1.68 5.38
C VAL A 446 0.79 -0.45 4.64
N GLY A 447 -0.13 0.40 4.19
CA GLY A 447 0.15 1.76 3.77
C GLY A 447 -0.29 2.76 4.84
N LEU A 448 0.56 3.69 5.23
CA LEU A 448 0.25 4.79 6.12
C LEU A 448 0.13 6.08 5.30
N PHE A 449 -1.01 6.76 5.39
CA PHE A 449 -1.23 8.05 4.73
C PHE A 449 -1.70 9.10 5.73
N ALA A 450 -0.77 9.92 6.21
CA ALA A 450 -1.06 11.01 7.13
C ALA A 450 -1.34 12.30 6.37
N GLY A 451 -2.35 13.05 6.84
CA GLY A 451 -2.62 14.41 6.37
C GLY A 451 -1.61 15.45 6.83
N ASP A 452 -0.78 15.08 7.82
CA ASP A 452 0.31 15.88 8.37
C ASP A 452 1.57 14.99 8.49
N ASP A 453 2.03 14.69 9.72
CA ASP A 453 3.25 13.90 9.94
C ASP A 453 3.00 12.38 10.04
N VAL A 454 4.04 11.60 9.74
CA VAL A 454 4.20 10.24 10.29
C VAL A 454 5.38 10.24 11.25
N ARG A 455 5.15 9.84 12.50
CA ARG A 455 6.15 10.01 13.55
C ARG A 455 6.36 8.76 14.39
N ILE A 456 7.61 8.34 14.55
CA ILE A 456 7.98 7.34 15.56
C ILE A 456 8.04 8.05 16.92
N ALA A 457 7.25 7.58 17.87
CA ALA A 457 7.09 8.21 19.17
C ALA A 457 8.33 8.03 20.06
N GLU A 458 8.72 9.06 20.80
CA GLU A 458 9.65 8.92 21.92
C GLU A 458 8.86 8.46 23.15
N ASN A 459 8.88 7.16 23.42
CA ASN A 459 8.24 6.56 24.58
C ASN A 459 9.09 5.42 25.15
N PRO A 460 8.74 4.85 26.31
CA PRO A 460 9.52 3.78 26.93
C PRO A 460 9.55 2.45 26.16
N LEU A 461 8.74 2.32 25.11
CA LEU A 461 8.73 1.15 24.24
C LEU A 461 9.81 1.34 23.17
N ASN A 462 9.77 2.45 22.42
CA ASN A 462 10.72 2.73 21.34
C ASN A 462 12.09 3.26 21.79
N ALA A 463 12.28 3.52 23.09
CA ALA A 463 13.52 4.10 23.60
C ALA A 463 13.78 3.75 25.08
N PRO A 464 15.05 3.58 25.49
CA PRO A 464 15.39 3.41 26.89
C PRO A 464 14.91 4.58 27.76
N TRP A 465 14.42 4.28 28.96
CA TRP A 465 13.89 5.29 29.89
C TRP A 465 14.47 5.19 31.30
N ARG A 466 14.41 6.29 32.06
CA ARG A 466 14.84 6.32 33.47
C ARG A 466 13.65 6.18 34.43
N PRO A 467 13.66 5.22 35.38
CA PRO A 467 12.65 5.09 36.43
C PRO A 467 12.57 6.33 37.34
N SER A 468 13.71 6.99 37.55
CA SER A 468 13.88 8.24 38.29
C SER A 468 15.28 8.80 38.00
N THR A 469 15.53 10.05 38.38
CA THR A 469 16.74 10.83 38.05
C THR A 469 18.03 10.27 38.62
N SER A 470 17.93 9.46 39.66
CA SER A 470 19.07 8.85 40.34
C SER A 470 19.51 7.52 39.72
N TYR A 471 18.83 7.05 38.66
CA TYR A 471 19.08 5.76 38.03
C TYR A 471 19.48 5.90 36.55
N GLY A 472 20.04 4.81 36.00
CA GLY A 472 20.38 4.69 34.59
C GLY A 472 19.15 4.57 33.68
N TYR A 473 19.40 4.55 32.37
CA TYR A 473 18.39 4.27 31.35
C TYR A 473 18.28 2.76 31.14
N TYR A 474 17.04 2.29 30.95
CA TYR A 474 16.70 0.88 30.84
C TYR A 474 15.67 0.67 29.73
N THR A 475 15.73 -0.46 29.05
CA THR A 475 14.67 -0.88 28.11
C THR A 475 13.46 -1.39 28.90
N PHE A 476 12.26 -0.99 28.46
CA PHE A 476 10.98 -1.43 29.01
C PHE A 476 10.08 -2.13 27.99
N ASP A 477 10.50 -2.17 26.73
CA ASP A 477 9.80 -2.92 25.70
C ASP A 477 9.97 -4.43 25.85
N ASP A 478 9.13 -5.22 25.17
CA ASP A 478 9.27 -6.66 25.10
C ASP A 478 10.28 -7.18 24.08
N THR A 479 10.57 -6.39 23.06
CA THR A 479 11.64 -6.62 22.09
C THR A 479 12.86 -5.72 22.37
N LYS A 480 13.90 -5.90 21.56
CA LYS A 480 15.15 -5.10 21.64
C LYS A 480 15.23 -4.01 20.58
N ASP A 481 14.50 -4.23 19.50
CA ASP A 481 14.57 -3.49 18.24
C ASP A 481 13.13 -3.23 17.82
N GLU A 482 12.86 -2.04 17.31
CA GLU A 482 11.53 -1.68 16.83
C GLU A 482 11.36 -2.05 15.36
N PHE A 483 10.31 -2.81 15.04
CA PHE A 483 10.00 -3.28 13.71
C PHE A 483 8.78 -2.57 13.13
N PHE A 484 9.00 -1.84 12.03
CA PHE A 484 7.96 -1.14 11.29
C PHE A 484 7.87 -1.67 9.85
N HIS A 485 6.96 -2.61 9.61
CA HIS A 485 6.62 -3.11 8.29
C HIS A 485 5.49 -2.26 7.70
N ASN A 486 5.82 -1.28 6.86
CA ASN A 486 4.83 -0.45 6.19
C ASN A 486 5.43 0.33 5.01
N VAL A 487 4.54 0.95 4.24
CA VAL A 487 4.85 2.01 3.28
C VAL A 487 4.31 3.32 3.83
N ILE A 488 5.12 4.37 3.85
CA ILE A 488 4.77 5.65 4.46
C ILE A 488 4.55 6.73 3.39
N LEU A 489 3.47 7.48 3.56
CA LEU A 489 3.23 8.74 2.88
C LEU A 489 2.74 9.78 3.89
N ALA A 490 3.60 10.75 4.20
CA ALA A 490 3.26 11.93 4.99
C ALA A 490 3.06 13.12 4.04
N LEU A 491 2.07 13.98 4.31
CA LEU A 491 1.91 15.24 3.56
C LEU A 491 2.79 16.36 4.10
N ASP A 492 3.33 16.23 5.32
CA ASP A 492 4.41 17.08 5.84
C ASP A 492 5.70 16.28 6.02
N ILE A 493 5.94 15.64 7.18
CA ILE A 493 7.23 15.01 7.48
C ILE A 493 7.07 13.56 7.99
N PHE A 494 7.98 12.69 7.56
CA PHE A 494 8.31 11.46 8.28
C PHE A 494 9.53 11.71 9.18
N THR A 495 9.42 11.44 10.49
CA THR A 495 10.55 11.61 11.42
C THR A 495 10.47 10.69 12.64
N THR A 496 11.62 10.41 13.23
CA THR A 496 11.70 9.87 14.59
C THR A 496 11.74 11.03 15.57
N GLN A 497 10.91 10.98 16.61
CA GLN A 497 10.92 12.00 17.65
C GLN A 497 12.23 11.93 18.44
N ASP A 498 12.84 13.10 18.69
CA ASP A 498 14.03 13.24 19.53
C ASP A 498 15.21 12.33 19.11
N TYR A 499 15.31 12.00 17.81
CA TYR A 499 16.34 11.12 17.23
C TYR A 499 17.80 11.56 17.46
N SER A 500 17.99 12.83 17.82
CA SER A 500 19.30 13.44 18.09
C SER A 500 19.56 13.66 19.58
N ASP A 501 18.61 13.24 20.43
CA ASP A 501 18.74 13.18 21.88
C ASP A 501 18.85 11.70 22.31
N GLY A 502 19.44 11.45 23.48
CA GLY A 502 19.63 10.08 23.96
C GLY A 502 20.70 9.93 25.03
N SER A 503 20.64 8.81 25.73
CA SER A 503 21.57 8.49 26.81
C SER A 503 22.95 8.07 26.30
N GLY A 504 24.00 8.78 26.69
CA GLY A 504 25.39 8.28 26.59
C GLY A 504 25.74 7.14 27.55
N HIS A 505 24.79 6.71 28.39
CA HIS A 505 24.92 5.68 29.43
C HIS A 505 23.73 4.70 29.40
N ALA A 506 23.32 4.25 28.22
CA ALA A 506 22.27 3.26 28.06
C ALA A 506 22.76 1.84 28.42
N GLU A 507 21.83 0.93 28.75
CA GLU A 507 22.07 -0.50 28.49
C GLU A 507 22.52 -0.64 27.04
N TRP A 508 23.54 -1.46 26.78
CA TRP A 508 23.99 -1.70 25.41
C TRP A 508 22.80 -2.26 24.64
N CYS A 509 22.61 -1.85 23.38
CA CYS A 509 21.77 -2.63 22.46
C CYS A 509 22.22 -4.09 22.63
N GLU A 510 21.32 -4.96 23.06
CA GLU A 510 21.74 -6.28 23.47
C GLU A 510 22.21 -7.05 22.23
N THR A 511 23.51 -7.34 22.18
CA THR A 511 24.25 -8.00 21.08
C THR A 511 23.62 -9.26 20.53
#